data_AF-A0A957ZAZ4-F1
#
_entry.id   AF-A0A957ZAZ4-F1
#
_cell.length_a   1.000
_cell.length_b   1.000
_cell.length_c   1.000
_cell.angle_alpha   90.00
_cell.angle_beta   90.00
_cell.angle_gamma   90.00
#
_symmetry.space_group_name_H-M   'P 1'
#
loop_
_entity.id
_entity.type
_entity.pdbx_description
1 polymer ?
#
loop_
_entity_poly.entity_id
_entity_poly.type
_entity_poly.pdbx_seq_one_letter_code
_entity_poly.pdbx_strand_id
1 'polypeptide(L)'
;MNKALPTWALQSATHNDRAVAQAMHHQSNLRITWPNMNALRTWAKQHAWPTPWFRFKDAFLTHMLATDTNFTLAITNSGITVQFPKQHCTISDETLRELDTLYNNRSISGHPTGWDTLVEELRDIRRVIEAGITVHIEGEQPIQNWQQFYAWAHGRYYMLEDGANKWIGDDS
;
A
#
# COMPACT_ATOMS: atom_id res chain seq x y z
N MET A 1 -7.80 -12.15 -7.50
CA MET A 1 -7.39 -12.17 -6.07
C MET A 1 -6.84 -10.77 -5.78
N ASN A 2 -7.46 -9.95 -4.93
CA ASN A 2 -6.95 -8.59 -4.66
C ASN A 2 -5.56 -8.71 -4.00
N LYS A 3 -4.51 -8.56 -4.81
CA LYS A 3 -3.12 -8.54 -4.34
C LYS A 3 -2.96 -7.33 -3.40
N ALA A 4 -2.22 -7.54 -2.32
CA ALA A 4 -1.98 -6.53 -1.30
C ALA A 4 -1.29 -5.29 -1.89
N LEU A 5 -1.67 -4.09 -1.44
CA LEU A 5 -0.88 -2.88 -1.71
C LEU A 5 0.57 -3.06 -1.27
N PRO A 6 1.54 -2.53 -2.06
CA PRO A 6 2.95 -2.60 -1.72
C PRO A 6 3.25 -1.75 -0.48
N THR A 7 4.27 -2.14 0.27
CA THR A 7 4.61 -1.50 1.55
C THR A 7 5.01 -0.04 1.39
N TRP A 8 5.65 0.33 0.27
CA TRP A 8 6.03 1.71 -0.02
C TRP A 8 4.84 2.66 -0.20
N ALA A 9 3.66 2.12 -0.52
CA ALA A 9 2.41 2.88 -0.67
C ALA A 9 1.62 3.03 0.63
N LEU A 10 2.08 2.40 1.71
CA LEU A 10 1.49 2.50 3.03
C LEU A 10 2.24 3.53 3.87
N GLN A 11 1.51 4.19 4.75
CA GLN A 11 2.08 5.01 5.82
C GLN A 11 1.64 4.48 7.18
N SER A 12 2.54 4.57 8.15
CA SER A 12 2.23 4.26 9.54
C SER A 12 1.46 5.41 10.17
N ALA A 13 0.42 5.09 10.92
CA ALA A 13 -0.36 6.06 11.65
C ALA A 13 0.49 6.79 12.70
N THR A 14 0.32 8.10 12.79
CA THR A 14 0.83 8.95 13.87
C THR A 14 -0.29 9.26 14.86
N HIS A 15 0.02 9.88 16.00
CA HIS A 15 -0.98 10.21 17.04
C HIS A 15 -2.08 11.16 16.56
N ASN A 16 -1.84 11.90 15.47
CA ASN A 16 -2.82 12.83 14.89
C ASN A 16 -3.76 12.17 13.87
N ASP A 17 -3.53 10.90 13.52
CA ASP A 17 -4.21 10.25 12.40
C ASP A 17 -5.47 9.47 12.80
N ARG A 18 -6.04 9.68 13.99
CA ARG A 18 -7.22 8.92 14.43
C ARG A 18 -8.39 9.03 13.44
N ALA A 19 -8.70 10.25 13.00
CA ALA A 19 -9.80 10.47 12.06
C ALA A 19 -9.57 9.75 10.72
N VAL A 20 -8.32 9.75 10.22
CA VAL A 20 -7.94 9.04 9.00
C VAL A 20 -8.02 7.53 9.22
N ALA A 21 -7.48 7.02 10.33
CA ALA A 21 -7.54 5.60 10.67
C ALA A 21 -8.99 5.10 10.81
N GLN A 22 -9.87 5.91 11.39
CA GLN A 22 -11.29 5.61 11.50
C GLN A 22 -11.96 5.54 10.12
N ALA A 23 -11.73 6.52 9.25
CA ALA A 23 -12.26 6.51 7.88
C ALA A 23 -11.75 5.28 7.09
N MET A 24 -10.46 4.98 7.20
CA MET A 24 -9.83 3.82 6.54
C MET A 24 -10.34 2.49 7.10
N HIS A 25 -10.68 2.42 8.39
CA HIS A 25 -11.31 1.24 8.96
C HIS A 25 -12.67 0.98 8.32
N HIS A 26 -13.50 2.01 8.15
CA HIS A 26 -14.82 1.89 7.51
C HIS A 26 -14.72 1.46 6.04
N GLN A 27 -13.64 1.81 5.36
CA GLN A 27 -13.35 1.44 3.97
C GLN A 27 -12.60 0.10 3.82
N SER A 28 -12.34 -0.62 4.92
CA SER A 28 -11.54 -1.86 4.92
C SER A 28 -10.11 -1.68 4.39
N ASN A 29 -9.57 -0.47 4.45
CA ASN A 29 -8.21 -0.10 4.00
C ASN A 29 -7.21 0.04 5.16
N LEU A 30 -7.69 -0.10 6.40
CA LEU A 30 -6.82 -0.10 7.58
C LEU A 30 -6.11 -1.45 7.73
N ARG A 31 -4.77 -1.43 7.75
CA ARG A 31 -3.93 -2.57 8.07
C ARG A 31 -3.42 -2.46 9.50
N ILE A 32 -3.56 -3.54 10.26
CA ILE A 32 -3.06 -3.60 11.64
C ILE A 32 -2.15 -4.81 11.78
N THR A 33 -0.89 -4.54 12.07
CA THR A 33 0.05 -5.56 12.55
C THR A 33 -0.17 -5.71 14.04
N TRP A 34 -0.60 -6.91 14.41
CA TRP A 34 -0.91 -7.24 15.79
C TRP A 34 0.32 -7.84 16.48
N PRO A 35 0.68 -7.39 17.70
CA PRO A 35 1.72 -8.03 18.49
C PRO A 35 1.22 -9.36 19.07
N ASN A 36 2.02 -9.97 19.94
CA ASN A 36 1.60 -11.15 20.68
C ASN A 36 0.26 -10.89 21.41
N MET A 37 -0.74 -11.75 21.19
CA MET A 37 -2.10 -11.55 21.71
C MET A 37 -2.19 -11.58 23.24
N ASN A 38 -1.35 -12.37 23.91
CA ASN A 38 -1.33 -12.40 25.37
C ASN A 38 -0.73 -11.10 25.92
N ALA A 39 0.34 -10.60 25.29
CA ALA A 39 0.92 -9.31 25.65
C ALA A 39 -0.10 -8.17 25.45
N LEU A 40 -0.78 -8.13 24.30
CA LEU A 40 -1.79 -7.12 24.02
C LEU A 40 -2.98 -7.15 24.98
N ARG A 41 -3.46 -8.35 25.34
CA ARG A 41 -4.52 -8.51 26.34
C ARG A 41 -4.07 -8.06 27.73
N THR A 42 -2.85 -8.37 28.13
CA THR A 42 -2.29 -7.92 29.42
C THR A 42 -2.16 -6.40 29.44
N TRP A 43 -1.62 -5.81 28.38
CA TRP A 43 -1.55 -4.35 28.21
C TRP A 43 -2.94 -3.71 28.30
N ALA A 44 -3.92 -4.24 27.56
CA ALA A 44 -5.29 -3.73 27.59
C ALA A 44 -5.89 -3.78 29.01
N LYS A 45 -5.67 -4.86 29.77
CA LYS A 45 -6.10 -4.95 31.17
C LYS A 45 -5.44 -3.90 32.07
N GLN A 46 -4.13 -3.66 31.91
CA GLN A 46 -3.39 -2.67 32.68
C GLN A 46 -3.94 -1.24 32.48
N HIS A 47 -4.47 -0.96 31.29
CA HIS A 47 -5.09 0.31 30.96
C HIS A 47 -6.62 0.32 31.12
N ALA A 48 -7.20 -0.71 31.74
CA ALA A 48 -8.65 -0.88 31.94
C ALA A 48 -9.48 -0.89 30.63
N TRP A 49 -8.88 -1.36 29.52
CA TRP A 49 -9.55 -1.52 28.23
C TRP A 49 -10.38 -2.83 28.17
N PRO A 50 -11.44 -2.89 27.34
CA PRO A 50 -12.24 -4.10 27.19
C PRO A 50 -11.40 -5.29 26.69
N THR A 51 -11.42 -6.39 27.46
CA THR A 51 -10.73 -7.64 27.07
C THR A 51 -11.68 -8.83 26.98
N PRO A 52 -12.70 -8.80 26.11
CA PRO A 52 -13.63 -9.92 25.97
C PRO A 52 -12.90 -11.19 25.51
N TRP A 53 -13.39 -12.35 25.93
CA TRP A 53 -12.83 -13.64 25.52
C TRP A 53 -12.92 -13.83 24.00
N PHE A 54 -14.08 -13.52 23.43
CA PHE A 54 -14.33 -13.51 21.98
C PHE A 54 -14.22 -12.09 21.40
N ARG A 55 -13.83 -11.99 20.12
CA ARG A 55 -13.77 -10.71 19.37
C ARG A 55 -12.93 -9.61 20.04
N PHE A 56 -11.86 -10.00 20.74
CA PHE A 56 -10.96 -9.04 21.40
C PHE A 56 -10.39 -7.99 20.45
N LYS A 57 -9.97 -8.38 19.24
CA LYS A 57 -9.44 -7.44 18.24
C LYS A 57 -10.46 -6.36 17.85
N ASP A 58 -11.72 -6.74 17.66
CA ASP A 58 -12.81 -5.81 17.32
C ASP A 58 -13.09 -4.85 18.47
N ALA A 59 -13.15 -5.37 19.70
CA ALA A 59 -13.36 -4.55 20.90
C ALA A 59 -12.19 -3.59 21.14
N PHE A 60 -10.96 -4.07 20.94
CA PHE A 60 -9.75 -3.27 21.01
C PHE A 60 -9.78 -2.14 19.98
N LEU A 61 -10.04 -2.46 18.72
CA LEU A 61 -10.09 -1.50 17.62
C LEU A 61 -11.18 -0.43 17.84
N THR A 62 -12.36 -0.86 18.30
CA THR A 62 -13.47 0.04 18.66
C THR A 62 -13.06 1.01 19.76
N HIS A 63 -12.42 0.50 20.83
CA HIS A 63 -11.98 1.34 21.94
C HIS A 63 -10.83 2.27 21.54
N MET A 64 -9.88 1.78 20.74
CA MET A 64 -8.76 2.54 20.20
C MET A 64 -9.24 3.74 19.37
N LEU A 65 -10.22 3.54 18.48
CA LEU A 65 -10.71 4.59 17.58
C LEU A 65 -11.72 5.56 18.23
N ALA A 66 -12.16 5.29 19.46
CA ALA A 66 -13.19 6.07 20.14
C ALA A 66 -12.75 7.51 20.49
N THR A 67 -11.48 7.70 20.87
CA THR A 67 -10.94 9.02 21.28
C THR A 67 -9.49 9.19 20.84
N ASP A 68 -9.03 10.44 20.68
CA ASP A 68 -7.63 10.73 20.33
C ASP A 68 -6.64 10.23 21.39
N THR A 69 -7.05 10.31 22.67
CA THR A 69 -6.27 9.77 23.79
C THR A 69 -6.09 8.25 23.69
N ASN A 70 -7.16 7.51 23.41
CA ASN A 70 -7.08 6.06 23.29
C ASN A 70 -6.23 5.66 22.09
N PHE A 71 -6.42 6.35 20.97
CA PHE A 71 -5.68 6.09 19.75
C PHE A 71 -4.18 6.30 19.97
N THR A 72 -3.80 7.46 20.51
CA THR A 72 -2.41 7.80 20.85
C THR A 72 -1.81 6.76 21.79
N LEU A 73 -2.53 6.41 22.86
CA LEU A 73 -2.07 5.44 23.84
C LEU A 73 -1.80 4.07 23.20
N ALA A 74 -2.69 3.58 22.34
CA ALA A 74 -2.51 2.30 21.67
C ALA A 74 -1.34 2.29 20.69
N ILE A 75 -1.26 3.27 19.77
CA ILE A 75 -0.22 3.24 18.73
C ILE A 75 1.18 3.43 19.32
N THR A 76 1.30 4.09 20.47
CA THR A 76 2.61 4.30 21.13
C THR A 76 3.00 3.14 22.02
N ASN A 77 2.07 2.58 22.81
CA ASN A 77 2.43 1.69 23.92
C ASN A 77 1.95 0.24 23.79
N SER A 78 0.97 -0.04 22.92
CA SER A 78 0.38 -1.39 22.85
C SER A 78 1.18 -2.37 21.98
N GLY A 79 2.16 -1.87 21.21
CA GLY A 79 2.95 -2.66 20.28
C GLY A 79 2.24 -2.99 18.96
N ILE A 80 1.04 -2.45 18.72
CA ILE A 80 0.40 -2.51 17.40
C ILE A 80 1.12 -1.57 16.42
N THR A 81 1.04 -1.90 15.15
CA THR A 81 1.33 -0.95 14.06
C THR A 81 0.10 -0.81 13.21
N VAL A 82 -0.37 0.43 13.06
CA VAL A 82 -1.51 0.77 12.20
C VAL A 82 -0.95 1.39 10.94
N GLN A 83 -1.39 0.91 9.78
CA GLN A 83 -1.00 1.40 8.48
C GLN A 83 -2.22 1.63 7.61
N PHE A 84 -2.15 2.62 6.74
CA PHE A 84 -3.17 2.89 5.74
C PHE A 84 -2.52 3.43 4.46
N PRO A 85 -3.22 3.40 3.31
CA PRO A 85 -2.72 3.95 2.06
C PRO A 85 -2.30 5.42 2.22
N LYS A 86 -1.18 5.80 1.61
CA LYS A 86 -0.81 7.21 1.43
C LYS A 86 -1.85 7.91 0.57
N GLN A 87 -1.96 9.23 0.68
CA GLN A 87 -2.75 10.02 -0.27
C GLN A 87 -1.99 10.25 -1.58
N HIS A 88 -0.66 10.43 -1.45
CA HIS A 88 0.24 10.70 -2.55
C HIS A 88 1.49 9.83 -2.44
N CYS A 89 1.95 9.31 -3.57
CA CYS A 89 3.24 8.66 -3.72
C CYS A 89 4.02 9.35 -4.84
N THR A 90 5.34 9.39 -4.72
CA THR A 90 6.22 9.91 -5.77
C THR A 90 7.07 8.77 -6.31
N ILE A 91 7.06 8.58 -7.63
CA ILE A 91 8.05 7.82 -8.37
C ILE A 91 9.18 8.80 -8.69
N SER A 92 10.33 8.59 -8.07
CA SER A 92 11.51 9.42 -8.28
C SER A 92 12.16 9.13 -9.64
N ASP A 93 13.01 10.04 -10.09
CA ASP A 93 13.85 9.85 -11.27
C ASP A 93 14.74 8.60 -11.17
N GLU A 94 15.14 8.20 -9.96
CA GLU A 94 15.90 6.96 -9.74
C GLU A 94 15.04 5.73 -10.03
N THR A 95 13.87 5.64 -9.41
CA THR A 95 12.93 4.53 -9.64
C THR A 95 12.51 4.47 -11.11
N LEU A 96 12.28 5.62 -11.75
CA LEU A 96 11.95 5.67 -13.16
C LEU A 96 13.09 5.12 -14.05
N ARG A 97 14.35 5.45 -13.73
CA ARG A 97 15.53 4.89 -14.41
C ARG A 97 15.68 3.38 -14.20
N GLU A 98 15.32 2.87 -13.04
CA GLU A 98 15.30 1.42 -12.77
C GLU A 98 14.27 0.72 -13.66
N LEU A 99 13.05 1.27 -13.77
CA LEU A 99 12.01 0.74 -14.66
C LEU A 99 12.44 0.77 -16.14
N ASP A 100 13.05 1.87 -16.58
CA ASP A 100 13.60 2.00 -17.93
C ASP A 100 14.74 1.02 -18.19
N THR A 101 15.55 0.73 -17.18
CA THR A 101 16.63 -0.26 -17.27
C THR A 101 16.04 -1.65 -17.47
N LEU A 102 15.00 -2.02 -16.70
CA LEU A 102 14.29 -3.29 -16.90
C LEU A 102 13.66 -3.38 -18.30
N TYR A 103 13.10 -2.27 -18.79
CA TYR A 103 12.52 -2.21 -20.13
C TYR A 103 13.55 -2.40 -21.23
N ASN A 104 14.74 -1.84 -21.08
CA ASN A 104 15.82 -1.88 -22.09
C ASN A 104 16.74 -3.10 -21.95
N ASN A 105 16.64 -3.85 -20.85
CA ASN A 105 17.51 -5.01 -20.63
C ASN A 105 17.22 -6.14 -21.63
N ARG A 106 18.25 -6.54 -22.37
CA ARG A 106 18.18 -7.59 -23.40
C ARG A 106 19.28 -8.61 -23.20
N SER A 107 18.98 -9.86 -23.50
CA SER A 107 19.98 -10.92 -23.62
C SER A 107 20.90 -10.67 -24.82
N ILE A 108 21.99 -11.43 -24.91
CA ILE A 108 22.89 -11.45 -26.08
C ILE A 108 22.13 -11.79 -27.38
N SER A 109 21.06 -12.60 -27.28
CA SER A 109 20.17 -12.95 -28.40
C SER A 109 19.08 -11.91 -28.70
N GLY A 110 19.07 -10.76 -27.99
CA GLY A 110 18.12 -9.69 -28.21
C GLY A 110 16.75 -9.89 -27.55
N HIS A 111 16.58 -10.92 -26.72
CA HIS A 111 15.33 -11.15 -26.00
C HIS A 111 15.24 -10.29 -24.74
N PRO A 112 14.06 -9.73 -24.41
CA PRO A 112 13.87 -9.01 -23.16
C PRO A 112 14.03 -9.94 -21.96
N THR A 113 14.84 -9.52 -20.99
CA THR A 113 15.12 -10.29 -19.76
C THR A 113 14.51 -9.65 -18.51
N GLY A 114 14.20 -8.35 -18.56
CA GLY A 114 13.64 -7.60 -17.43
C GLY A 114 12.12 -7.39 -17.48
N TRP A 115 11.45 -7.79 -18.56
CA TRP A 115 10.04 -7.42 -18.80
C TRP A 115 9.07 -8.00 -17.78
N ASP A 116 9.26 -9.24 -17.33
CA ASP A 116 8.39 -9.83 -16.31
C ASP A 116 8.47 -9.06 -14.99
N THR A 117 9.67 -8.61 -14.61
CA THR A 117 9.87 -7.79 -13.41
C THR A 117 9.24 -6.42 -13.60
N LEU A 118 9.48 -5.77 -14.75
CA LEU A 118 8.86 -4.48 -15.08
C LEU A 118 7.33 -4.55 -15.02
N VAL A 119 6.72 -5.60 -15.56
CA VAL A 119 5.26 -5.77 -15.53
C VAL A 119 4.74 -5.88 -14.09
N GLU A 120 5.40 -6.61 -13.19
CA GLU A 120 4.97 -6.66 -11.79
C GLU A 120 5.14 -5.32 -11.06
N GLU A 121 6.22 -4.57 -11.31
CA GLU A 121 6.40 -3.22 -10.76
C GLU A 121 5.29 -2.26 -11.26
N LEU A 122 4.97 -2.31 -12.54
CA LEU A 122 3.86 -1.55 -13.12
C LEU A 122 2.51 -1.97 -12.53
N ARG A 123 2.31 -3.26 -12.24
CA ARG A 123 1.09 -3.74 -11.57
C ARG A 123 1.02 -3.25 -10.12
N ASP A 124 2.12 -3.09 -9.42
CA ASP A 124 2.14 -2.47 -8.09
C ASP A 124 1.73 -1.00 -8.16
N ILE A 125 2.25 -0.24 -9.13
CA ILE A 125 1.82 1.15 -9.37
C ILE A 125 0.33 1.21 -9.71
N ARG A 126 -0.16 0.30 -10.57
CA ARG A 126 -1.59 0.16 -10.88
C ARG A 126 -2.44 -0.04 -9.63
N ARG A 127 -2.08 -1.01 -8.77
CA ARG A 127 -2.83 -1.33 -7.53
C ARG A 127 -2.91 -0.11 -6.60
N VAL A 128 -1.83 0.67 -6.54
CA VAL A 128 -1.77 1.91 -5.77
C VAL A 128 -2.76 2.94 -6.29
N ILE A 129 -2.85 3.11 -7.60
CA ILE A 129 -3.79 4.04 -8.25
C ILE A 129 -5.24 3.56 -8.09
N GLU A 130 -5.49 2.26 -8.23
CA GLU A 130 -6.81 1.66 -8.01
C GLU A 130 -7.27 1.79 -6.55
N ALA A 131 -6.34 1.87 -5.59
CA ALA A 131 -6.64 2.18 -4.20
C ALA A 131 -6.89 3.69 -3.93
N GLY A 132 -6.91 4.52 -4.98
CA GLY A 132 -7.19 5.96 -4.88
C GLY A 132 -5.99 6.81 -4.48
N ILE A 133 -4.78 6.23 -4.48
CA ILE A 133 -3.55 7.00 -4.22
C ILE A 133 -3.15 7.73 -5.50
N THR A 134 -2.90 9.04 -5.40
CA THR A 134 -2.32 9.80 -6.51
C THR A 134 -0.84 9.49 -6.63
N VAL A 135 -0.39 9.08 -7.81
CA VAL A 135 1.02 8.83 -8.10
C VAL A 135 1.59 10.02 -8.87
N HIS A 136 2.56 10.70 -8.28
CA HIS A 136 3.34 11.74 -8.92
C HIS A 136 4.59 11.11 -9.53
N ILE A 137 4.87 11.43 -10.78
CA ILE A 137 6.15 11.11 -11.41
C ILE A 137 6.92 12.42 -11.49
N GLU A 138 8.18 12.42 -11.07
CA GLU A 138 9.00 13.62 -11.12
C GLU A 138 9.06 14.16 -12.56
N GLY A 139 8.73 15.46 -12.72
CA GLY A 139 8.70 16.12 -14.01
C GLY A 139 7.46 15.86 -14.89
N GLU A 140 6.52 15.01 -14.47
CA GLU A 140 5.30 14.69 -15.24
C GLU A 140 4.00 15.09 -14.54
N GLN A 141 2.87 14.93 -15.24
CA GLN A 141 1.55 15.14 -14.66
C GLN A 141 1.18 14.01 -13.67
N PRO A 142 0.47 14.31 -12.58
CA PRO A 142 0.05 13.29 -11.63
C PRO A 142 -0.91 12.28 -12.28
N ILE A 143 -0.70 11.01 -11.94
CA ILE A 143 -1.54 9.90 -12.34
C ILE A 143 -2.52 9.59 -11.21
N GLN A 144 -3.80 9.73 -11.50
CA GLN A 144 -4.89 9.65 -10.53
C GLN A 144 -5.86 8.50 -10.80
N ASN A 145 -5.81 7.92 -12.00
CA ASN A 145 -6.73 6.87 -12.39
C ASN A 145 -6.09 5.90 -13.39
N TRP A 146 -6.77 4.77 -13.59
CA TRP A 146 -6.35 3.70 -14.49
C TRP A 146 -6.09 4.19 -15.91
N GLN A 147 -6.91 5.09 -16.46
CA GLN A 147 -6.76 5.54 -17.84
C GLN A 147 -5.47 6.35 -18.03
N GLN A 148 -5.17 7.24 -17.09
CA GLN A 148 -3.92 8.01 -17.08
C GLN A 148 -2.71 7.09 -16.92
N PHE A 149 -2.81 6.10 -16.01
CA PHE A 149 -1.74 5.12 -15.82
C PHE A 149 -1.47 4.31 -17.07
N TYR A 150 -2.54 3.79 -17.69
CA TYR A 150 -2.44 3.00 -18.90
C TYR A 150 -1.82 3.82 -20.04
N ALA A 151 -2.28 5.06 -20.25
CA ALA A 151 -1.71 5.94 -21.27
C ALA A 151 -0.22 6.24 -21.03
N TRP A 152 0.17 6.49 -19.78
CA TRP A 152 1.55 6.70 -19.40
C TRP A 152 2.42 5.45 -19.62
N ALA A 153 2.00 4.31 -19.07
CA ALA A 153 2.75 3.06 -19.15
C ALA A 153 2.87 2.58 -20.61
N HIS A 154 1.80 2.72 -21.39
CA HIS A 154 1.79 2.40 -22.82
C HIS A 154 2.70 3.32 -23.63
N GLY A 155 2.64 4.62 -23.41
CA GLY A 155 3.47 5.59 -24.11
C GLY A 155 4.96 5.37 -23.84
N ARG A 156 5.34 4.99 -22.61
CA ARG A 156 6.73 4.77 -22.22
C ARG A 156 7.25 3.38 -22.57
N TYR A 157 6.43 2.34 -22.41
CA TYR A 157 6.81 0.94 -22.53
C TYR A 157 6.01 0.18 -23.61
N TYR A 158 5.81 0.82 -24.76
CA TYR A 158 4.91 0.36 -25.84
C TYR A 158 5.16 -1.09 -26.31
N MET A 159 6.40 -1.59 -26.29
CA MET A 159 6.69 -2.95 -26.77
C MET A 159 6.23 -4.06 -25.81
N LEU A 160 5.86 -3.72 -24.57
CA LEU A 160 5.39 -4.71 -23.60
C LEU A 160 4.07 -5.37 -24.07
N GLU A 161 3.25 -4.72 -24.91
CA GLU A 161 2.00 -5.31 -25.43
C GLU A 161 2.28 -6.45 -26.41
N ASP A 162 3.39 -6.35 -27.14
CA ASP A 162 3.72 -7.26 -28.25
C ASP A 162 4.51 -8.50 -27.81
N GLY A 163 5.11 -8.49 -26.61
CA GLY A 163 6.02 -9.56 -26.21
C GLY A 163 6.03 -9.94 -24.73
N ALA A 164 5.18 -9.35 -23.88
CA ALA A 164 4.95 -9.88 -22.54
C ALA A 164 3.70 -10.79 -22.55
N ASN A 165 3.84 -12.04 -22.07
CA ASN A 165 2.76 -13.04 -22.09
C ASN A 165 1.52 -12.64 -21.25
N LYS A 166 1.66 -11.71 -20.31
CA LYS A 166 0.58 -11.16 -19.48
C LYS A 166 0.77 -9.66 -19.32
N TRP A 167 -0.04 -8.88 -20.00
CA TRP A 167 -0.01 -7.41 -19.93
C TRP A 167 -0.41 -6.90 -18.52
N ILE A 168 -0.15 -5.62 -18.23
CA ILE A 168 -0.47 -4.97 -16.93
C ILE A 168 -1.97 -4.98 -16.57
N GLY A 169 -2.85 -5.23 -17.54
CA GLY A 169 -4.29 -5.38 -17.34
C GLY A 169 -4.74 -6.78 -16.90
N ASP A 170 -3.88 -7.80 -17.00
CA ASP A 170 -4.25 -9.19 -16.75
C ASP A 170 -3.75 -9.66 -15.37
N ASP A 171 -4.64 -9.81 -14.40
CA ASP A 171 -4.29 -10.31 -13.05
C ASP A 171 -4.28 -11.85 -12.94
N SER A 172 -4.45 -12.57 -14.06
CA SER A 172 -4.49 -14.04 -14.15
C SER A 172 -3.15 -14.73 -13.91
#